data_AF-A0AA89PV49-F1
#
_entry.id   AF-A0AA89PV49-F1
#
_cell.length_a   1.000
_cell.length_b   1.000
_cell.length_c   1.000
_cell.angle_alpha   90.00
_cell.angle_beta   90.00
_cell.angle_gamma   90.00
#
_symmetry.space_group_name_H-M   'P 1'
#
loop_
_entity.id
_entity.type
_entity.pdbx_description
1 polymer ?
#
loop_
_entity_poly.entity_id
_entity_poly.type
_entity_poly.pdbx_seq_one_letter_code
_entity_poly.pdbx_strand_id
1 'polypeptide(L)' 'MFRLSDLFIFLAVAIAFALSCYLWFNGYREQGLFTALWVPTILAFGIYVKVSALLAHR' A
#
# COMPACT_ATOMS: atom_id res chain seq x y z
N MET A 1 -2.91 -10.92 15.66
CA MET A 1 -2.23 -11.97 14.88
C MET A 1 -2.20 -11.54 13.43
N PHE A 2 -1.05 -11.60 12.76
CA PHE A 2 -0.96 -11.31 11.33
C PHE A 2 -1.78 -12.35 10.56
N ARG A 3 -2.77 -11.89 9.78
CA ARG A 3 -3.53 -12.74 8.87
C ARG A 3 -2.89 -12.72 7.49
N LEU A 4 -3.17 -13.73 6.69
CA LEU A 4 -2.72 -13.79 5.29
C LEU A 4 -3.12 -12.52 4.51
N SER A 5 -4.26 -11.90 4.86
CA SER A 5 -4.70 -10.62 4.31
C SER A 5 -3.73 -9.45 4.57
N ASP A 6 -3.07 -9.42 5.73
CA ASP A 6 -2.06 -8.38 6.02
C ASP A 6 -0.85 -8.52 5.08
N LEU A 7 -0.47 -9.76 4.73
CA LEU A 7 0.63 -10.04 3.81
C LEU A 7 0.33 -9.50 2.40
N PHE A 8 -0.91 -9.64 1.91
CA PHE A 8 -1.32 -9.07 0.63
C PHE A 8 -1.23 -7.54 0.61
N ILE A 9 -1.62 -6.87 1.70
CA ILE A 9 -1.49 -5.41 1.83
C ILE A 9 -0.01 -5.01 1.79
N PHE A 10 0.86 -5.67 2.56
CA PHE A 10 2.29 -5.36 2.55
C PHE A 10 2.94 -5.63 1.20
N LEU A 11 2.55 -6.70 0.51
CA LEU A 11 3.03 -7.00 -0.83
C LEU A 11 2.60 -5.91 -1.83
N ALA A 12 1.34 -5.46 -1.77
CA ALA A 12 0.84 -4.37 -2.60
C ALA A 12 1.60 -3.06 -2.36
N VAL A 13 1.91 -2.76 -1.10
CA VAL A 13 2.72 -1.59 -0.70
C VAL A 13 4.14 -1.69 -1.25
N ALA A 14 4.77 -2.86 -1.14
CA ALA A 14 6.12 -3.09 -1.65
C ALA A 14 6.18 -2.93 -3.18
N ILE A 15 5.18 -3.45 -3.90
CA ILE A 15 5.07 -3.31 -5.36
C ILE A 15 4.86 -1.84 -5.74
N ALA A 16 3.95 -1.12 -5.07
CA ALA A 16 3.71 0.30 -5.33
C ALA A 16 4.96 1.15 -5.11
N PHE A 17 5.71 0.87 -4.04
CA PHE A 17 6.99 1.53 -3.76
C PHE A 17 8.05 1.22 -4.83
N ALA A 18 8.24 -0.05 -5.18
CA ALA A 18 9.20 -0.45 -6.21
C ALA A 18 8.88 0.19 -7.57
N LEU A 19 7.61 0.24 -7.95
CA LEU A 19 7.15 0.88 -9.19
C LEU A 19 7.40 2.40 -9.17
N SER A 20 7.11 3.07 -8.04
CA SER A 20 7.38 4.50 -7.88
C SER A 20 8.87 4.82 -8.02
N CYS A 21 9.74 4.03 -7.37
CA CYS A 21 11.19 4.16 -7.53
C CYS A 21 11.61 3.91 -8.99
N TYR A 22 11.11 2.85 -9.62
CA TYR A 22 11.43 2.53 -11.01
C TYR A 22 11.08 3.71 -11.94
N LEU A 23 9.88 4.28 -11.81
CA LEU A 23 9.44 5.43 -12.60
C LEU A 23 10.31 6.67 -12.34
N TRP A 24 10.60 6.97 -11.08
CA TRP A 24 11.43 8.11 -10.69
C TRP A 24 12.83 8.05 -11.31
N PHE A 25 13.49 6.89 -11.22
CA PHE A 25 14.84 6.71 -11.76
C PHE A 25 14.89 6.60 -13.29
N ASN A 26 13.77 6.27 -13.95
CA ASN A 26 13.65 6.30 -15.42
C ASN A 26 13.28 7.69 -15.98
N GLY A 27 13.19 8.73 -15.14
CA GLY A 27 12.89 10.10 -15.57
C GLY A 27 11.40 10.44 -15.62
N TYR A 28 10.52 9.49 -15.35
CA TYR A 28 9.06 9.68 -15.24
C TYR A 28 8.67 10.23 -13.86
N ARG A 29 9.14 11.44 -13.55
CA ARG A 29 9.03 12.02 -12.20
C ARG A 29 7.60 12.27 -11.75
N GLU A 30 6.73 12.79 -12.61
CA GLU A 30 5.32 13.05 -12.29
C GLU A 30 4.57 11.75 -12.00
N GLN A 31 4.78 10.72 -12.83
CA GLN A 31 4.18 9.40 -12.62
C GLN A 31 4.74 8.72 -11.36
N GLY A 32 6.04 8.85 -11.13
CA GLY A 32 6.71 8.37 -9.91
C GLY A 32 6.15 9.03 -8.65
N LEU A 33 5.93 10.34 -8.68
CA LEU A 33 5.33 11.10 -7.58
C LEU A 33 3.87 10.69 -7.34
N PHE A 34 3.08 10.59 -8.40
CA PHE A 34 1.69 10.15 -8.31
C PHE A 34 1.56 8.73 -7.74
N THR A 35 2.41 7.80 -8.20
CA THR A 35 2.42 6.42 -7.69
C THR A 35 3.00 6.32 -6.28
N ALA A 36 3.87 7.23 -5.86
CA ALA A 36 4.35 7.30 -4.47
C ALA A 36 3.21 7.56 -3.49
N LEU A 37 2.17 8.31 -3.89
CA LEU A 37 0.98 8.57 -3.06
C LEU A 37 0.19 7.29 -2.78
N TRP A 38 0.30 6.26 -3.62
CA TRP A 38 -0.44 5.02 -3.44
C TRP A 38 0.07 4.23 -2.23
N VAL A 39 1.35 4.35 -1.87
CA VAL A 39 1.98 3.68 -0.72
C VAL A 39 1.24 3.98 0.59
N PRO A 40 1.11 5.24 1.04
CA PRO A 40 0.38 5.55 2.27
C PRO A 40 -1.13 5.27 2.15
N THR A 41 -1.74 5.42 0.97
CA THR A 41 -3.17 5.13 0.76
C THR A 41 -3.49 3.65 0.93
N ILE A 42 -2.67 2.75 0.37
CA ILE A 42 -2.85 1.29 0.50
C ILE A 42 -2.65 0.87 1.98
N LEU A 43 -1.67 1.44 2.67
CA LEU A 43 -1.46 1.20 4.11
C LEU A 43 -2.67 1.65 4.93
N ALA A 44 -3.16 2.86 4.71
CA ALA A 44 -4.34 3.39 5.39
C ALA A 44 -5.58 2.51 5.14
N PHE A 45 -5.78 2.08 3.89
CA PHE A 45 -6.85 1.15 3.53
C PHE A 45 -6.73 -0.19 4.26
N GLY A 46 -5.53 -0.78 4.31
CA GLY A 46 -5.30 -2.03 5.04
C GLY A 46 -5.59 -1.92 6.53
N ILE A 47 -5.19 -0.82 7.17
CA ILE A 47 -5.51 -0.52 8.57
C ILE A 47 -7.02 -0.39 8.75
N TYR A 48 -7.70 0.36 7.88
CA TYR A 48 -9.14 0.56 7.95
C TYR A 48 -9.92 -0.76 7.86
N VAL A 49 -9.57 -1.64 6.91
CA VAL A 49 -10.21 -2.95 6.75
C VAL A 49 -9.96 -3.81 7.99
N LYS A 50 -8.74 -3.81 8.53
CA LYS A 50 -8.39 -4.57 9.72
C LYS A 50 -9.17 -4.11 10.95
N VAL A 51 -9.27 -2.81 11.18
CA VAL A 51 -10.03 -2.22 12.29
C VAL A 51 -11.51 -2.53 12.14
N SER A 52 -12.07 -2.36 10.94
CA SER A 52 -13.47 -2.69 10.65
C SER A 52 -13.78 -4.17 10.90
N ALA A 53 -12.90 -5.07 10.48
CA ALA A 53 -13.05 -6.50 10.74
C ALA A 53 -12.97 -6.84 12.25
N LEU A 54 -12.11 -6.16 13.01
CA LEU A 54 -12.04 -6.34 14.46
C LEU A 54 -13.30 -5.84 15.17
N LEU A 55 -13.87 -4.70 14.73
CA LEU A 55 -15.11 -4.14 15.27
C LEU A 55 -16.32 -5.02 14.95
N ALA A 56 -16.38 -5.63 13.76
CA ALA A 56 -17.46 -6.53 13.38
C ALA A 56 -17.53 -7.84 14.20
N HIS A 57 -16.44 -8.19 14.90
CA HIS A 57 -16.37 -9.33 15.80
C HIS A 57 -16.49 -8.95 17.28
N ARG A 58 -16.81 -7.69 17.60
CA ARG A 58 -17.23 -7.24 18.94
C ARG A 58 -18.75 -7.11 19.00
#